data_AF-X1LTU2-F1
#
_entry.id   AF-X1LTU2-F1
#
_cell.length_a   1.000
_cell.length_b   1.000
_cell.length_c   1.000
_cell.angle_alpha   90.00
_cell.angle_beta   90.00
_cell.angle_gamma   90.00
#
_symmetry.space_group_name_H-M   'P 1'
#
loop_
_entity.id
_entity.type
_entity.pdbx_description
1 polymer ?
#
loop_
_entity_poly.entity_id
_entity_poly.type
_entity_poly.pdbx_seq_one_letter_code
_entity_poly.pdbx_strand_id
1 'polypeptide(L)'
;MYEGKEITSAFYVTGKGVLLGHITMERELSGGYTHLCTVVPDYDEQVEALILKIMEPLELRCSYNIQSIVTGTGDIVPFEINGRVSGTNSIRSQL
;
A
#
# COMPACT_ATOMS: atom_id res chain seq x y z
N MET A 1 8.77 -7.79 -16.47
CA MET A 1 8.37 -6.72 -15.53
C MET A 1 6.89 -6.48 -15.80
N TYR A 2 6.05 -6.36 -14.76
CA TYR A 2 4.65 -6.04 -14.98
C TYR A 2 4.54 -4.58 -15.42
N GLU A 3 3.65 -4.29 -16.37
CA GLU A 3 3.34 -2.93 -16.81
C GLU A 3 1.98 -2.53 -16.26
N GLY A 4 1.86 -1.30 -15.76
CA GLY A 4 0.65 -0.85 -15.10
C GLY A 4 0.84 0.39 -14.24
N LYS A 5 -0.20 0.74 -13.50
CA LYS A 5 -0.19 1.88 -12.57
C LYS A 5 0.52 1.48 -11.29
N GLU A 6 1.47 2.29 -10.84
CA GLU A 6 2.11 2.08 -9.54
C GLU A 6 1.22 2.63 -8.42
N ILE A 7 0.87 1.76 -7.49
CA ILE A 7 0.19 2.13 -6.26
C ILE A 7 1.05 1.84 -5.04
N THR A 8 0.75 2.52 -3.96
CA THR A 8 1.44 2.38 -2.68
C THR A 8 0.40 2.43 -1.59
N SER A 9 0.30 1.33 -0.84
CA SER A 9 -0.69 1.11 0.21
C SER A 9 -0.01 1.09 1.56
N ALA A 10 -0.21 2.16 2.32
CA ALA A 10 0.24 2.24 3.71
C ALA A 10 -0.83 1.63 4.62
N PHE A 11 -0.44 0.70 5.50
CA PHE A 11 -1.36 0.05 6.42
C PHE A 11 -0.79 0.01 7.84
N TYR A 12 -1.70 -0.02 8.82
CA TYR A 12 -1.35 0.18 10.23
C TYR A 12 -1.81 -1.01 11.04
N VAL A 13 -0.88 -1.66 11.74
CA VAL A 13 -1.15 -2.81 12.58
C VAL A 13 -0.90 -2.44 14.04
N THR A 14 -1.84 -2.75 14.92
CA THR A 14 -1.68 -2.58 16.37
C THR A 14 -0.55 -3.44 16.92
N GLY A 15 -0.11 -3.15 18.15
CA GLY A 15 0.80 -4.03 18.89
C GLY A 15 0.24 -5.44 19.17
N LYS A 16 -1.06 -5.67 18.92
CA LYS A 16 -1.71 -6.98 19.04
C LYS A 16 -1.87 -7.71 17.70
N GLY A 17 -1.37 -7.16 16.59
CA GLY A 17 -1.50 -7.76 15.27
C GLY A 17 -2.84 -7.51 14.56
N VAL A 18 -3.64 -6.56 15.06
CA VAL A 18 -4.92 -6.18 14.44
C VAL A 18 -4.71 -5.07 13.42
N LEU A 19 -5.24 -5.24 12.20
CA LEU A 19 -5.28 -4.19 11.18
C LEU A 19 -6.21 -3.05 11.63
N LEU A 20 -5.70 -1.83 11.67
CA LEU A 20 -6.49 -0.62 11.96
C LEU A 20 -7.12 -0.01 10.70
N GLY A 21 -6.50 -0.26 9.55
CA GLY A 21 -6.90 0.28 8.26
C GLY A 21 -5.70 0.55 7.36
N HIS A 22 -5.99 1.02 6.16
CA HIS A 22 -4.99 1.35 5.17
C HIS A 22 -5.40 2.58 4.34
N ILE A 23 -4.45 3.11 3.59
CA ILE A 23 -4.64 4.16 2.60
C ILE A 23 -3.88 3.77 1.34
N THR A 24 -4.56 3.82 0.20
CA THR A 24 -3.97 3.52 -1.10
C THR A 24 -3.75 4.80 -1.89
N MET A 25 -2.57 4.93 -2.48
CA MET A 25 -2.21 6.07 -3.33
C MET A 25 -1.68 5.59 -4.68
N GLU A 26 -2.17 6.17 -5.77
CA GLU A 26 -1.56 6.09 -7.09
C GLU A 26 -0.38 7.08 -7.15
N ARG A 27 0.74 6.66 -7.75
CA ARG A 27 1.98 7.44 -7.83
C ARG A 27 2.33 7.73 -9.28
N GLU A 28 2.72 8.98 -9.52
CA GLU A 28 3.40 9.38 -10.74
C GLU A 28 4.88 9.58 -10.43
N LEU A 29 5.74 8.78 -11.06
CA LEU A 29 7.18 8.86 -10.89
C LEU A 29 7.78 9.81 -11.94
N SER A 30 8.65 10.72 -11.50
CA SER A 30 9.50 11.53 -12.39
C SER A 30 10.93 11.53 -11.86
N GLY A 31 11.89 11.14 -12.71
CA GLY A 31 13.30 11.06 -12.32
C GLY A 31 13.62 10.06 -11.21
N GLY A 32 12.80 9.01 -11.03
CA GLY A 32 12.99 7.99 -9.99
C GLY A 32 12.43 8.34 -8.60
N TYR A 33 11.77 9.49 -8.47
CA TYR A 33 11.09 9.90 -7.26
C TYR A 33 9.59 10.09 -7.52
N THR A 34 8.77 9.94 -6.47
CA THR A 34 7.35 10.27 -6.54
C THR A 34 7.20 11.78 -6.74
N HIS A 35 6.68 12.19 -7.90
CA HIS A 35 6.38 13.58 -8.18
C HIS A 35 4.96 13.94 -7.70
N LEU A 36 4.00 13.04 -7.92
CA LEU A 36 2.61 13.22 -7.53
C LEU A 36 2.10 11.94 -6.87
N CYS A 37 1.26 12.11 -5.85
CA CYS A 37 0.48 11.02 -5.28
C CYS A 37 -0.97 11.45 -5.12
N THR A 38 -1.89 10.57 -5.51
CA THR A 38 -3.33 10.78 -5.37
C THR A 38 -3.92 9.62 -4.58
N VAL A 39 -4.71 9.93 -3.56
CA VAL A 39 -5.40 8.92 -2.76
C VAL A 39 -6.56 8.37 -3.58
N VAL A 40 -6.63 7.05 -3.70
CA VAL A 40 -7.59 6.35 -4.55
C VAL A 40 -8.27 5.24 -3.75
N PRO A 41 -9.60 5.26 -3.60
CA PRO A 41 -10.34 4.20 -2.90
C PRO A 41 -10.64 2.98 -3.78
N ASP A 42 -10.42 3.09 -5.10
CA ASP A 42 -10.82 2.12 -6.11
C ASP A 42 -10.28 0.70 -5.87
N TYR A 43 -9.18 0.59 -5.12
CA TYR A 43 -8.49 -0.67 -4.87
C TYR A 43 -8.64 -1.18 -3.44
N ASP A 44 -9.40 -0.49 -2.59
CA ASP A 44 -9.33 -0.70 -1.14
C ASP A 44 -9.70 -2.13 -0.72
N GLU A 45 -10.79 -2.69 -1.25
CA GLU A 45 -11.19 -4.07 -0.94
C GLU A 45 -10.12 -5.11 -1.33
N GLN A 46 -9.50 -4.93 -2.50
CA GLN A 46 -8.48 -5.86 -3.00
C GLN A 46 -7.17 -5.71 -2.21
N VAL A 47 -6.81 -4.48 -1.86
CA VAL A 47 -5.63 -4.17 -1.04
C VAL A 47 -5.81 -4.70 0.37
N GLU A 48 -6.98 -4.55 0.99
CA GLU A 48 -7.26 -5.10 2.31
C GLU A 48 -7.13 -6.63 2.31
N ALA A 49 -7.74 -7.30 1.31
CA ALA A 49 -7.61 -8.75 1.16
C ALA A 49 -6.15 -9.20 0.97
N LEU A 50 -5.34 -8.43 0.25
CA LEU A 50 -3.90 -8.66 0.10
C LEU A 50 -3.15 -8.49 1.44
N ILE A 51 -3.42 -7.41 2.17
CA ILE A 51 -2.82 -7.12 3.49
C ILE A 51 -3.11 -8.27 4.46
N LEU A 52 -4.36 -8.73 4.53
CA LEU A 52 -4.75 -9.82 5.43
C LEU A 52 -4.02 -11.12 5.09
N LYS A 53 -3.84 -11.45 3.81
CA LYS A 53 -3.03 -12.60 3.37
C LYS A 53 -1.55 -12.48 3.74
N ILE A 54 -1.00 -11.26 3.70
CA ILE A 54 0.39 -11.00 4.12
C ILE A 54 0.51 -11.13 5.64
N MET A 55 -0.49 -10.67 6.40
CA MET A 55 -0.50 -10.72 7.86
C MET A 55 -0.71 -12.14 8.42
N GLU A 56 -1.38 -13.04 7.71
CA GLU A 56 -1.68 -14.40 8.19
C GLU A 56 -0.42 -15.20 8.60
N PRO A 57 0.64 -15.30 7.77
CA PRO A 57 1.86 -16.00 8.15
C PRO A 57 2.87 -15.14 8.93
N LEU A 58 2.62 -13.83 9.11
CA LEU A 58 3.59 -12.89 9.65
C LEU A 58 3.08 -12.23 10.94
N GLU A 59 3.87 -12.25 12.00
CA GLU A 59 3.55 -11.53 13.24
C GLU A 59 3.81 -10.01 13.11
N LEU A 60 3.18 -9.37 12.12
CA LEU A 60 3.38 -7.95 11.83
C LEU A 60 2.88 -7.07 12.98
N ARG A 61 3.66 -6.06 13.32
CA ARG A 61 3.37 -5.05 14.35
C ARG A 61 3.86 -3.70 13.82
N CYS A 62 3.12 -2.63 14.10
CA CYS A 62 3.37 -1.27 13.60
C CYS A 62 2.91 -1.04 12.14
N SER A 63 3.42 0.01 11.51
CA SER A 63 3.04 0.46 10.17
C SER A 63 3.94 -0.12 9.09
N TYR A 64 3.34 -0.40 7.95
CA TYR A 64 4.01 -0.94 6.79
C TYR A 64 3.53 -0.21 5.53
N ASN A 65 4.25 -0.45 4.44
CA ASN A 65 3.86 0.04 3.12
C ASN A 65 4.10 -1.06 2.08
N ILE A 66 3.08 -1.39 1.31
CA ILE A 66 3.15 -2.30 0.15
C ILE A 66 3.16 -1.46 -1.12
N GLN A 67 4.14 -1.66 -1.97
CA GLN A 67 4.13 -1.12 -3.33
C GLN A 67 3.70 -2.22 -4.30
N SER A 68 2.80 -1.85 -5.20
CA SER A 68 2.17 -2.78 -6.15
C SER A 68 2.02 -2.15 -7.52
N ILE A 69 1.97 -3.00 -8.54
CA ILE A 69 1.57 -2.63 -9.90
C ILE A 69 0.14 -3.10 -10.12
N VAL A 70 -0.75 -2.18 -10.49
CA VAL A 70 -2.08 -2.50 -11.00
C VAL A 70 -1.94 -2.74 -12.50
N THR A 71 -2.08 -4.00 -12.90
CA THR A 71 -1.96 -4.42 -14.30
C THR A 71 -3.10 -3.90 -15.17
N GLY A 72 -2.97 -3.99 -16.50
CA GLY A 72 -4.04 -3.61 -17.44
C GLY A 72 -5.34 -4.41 -17.29
N THR A 73 -5.31 -5.58 -16.63
CA THR A 73 -6.50 -6.40 -16.30
C THR A 73 -7.12 -6.02 -14.95
N GLY A 74 -6.49 -5.11 -14.20
CA GLY A 74 -6.93 -4.69 -12.87
C GLY A 74 -6.34 -5.51 -11.72
N ASP A 75 -5.51 -6.52 -11.99
CA ASP A 75 -4.86 -7.31 -10.94
C ASP A 75 -3.80 -6.49 -10.19
N ILE A 76 -3.78 -6.60 -8.86
CA ILE A 76 -2.78 -5.96 -7.99
C ILE A 76 -1.63 -6.93 -7.72
N VAL A 77 -0.45 -6.60 -8.25
CA VAL A 77 0.76 -7.41 -8.08
C VAL A 77 1.73 -6.68 -7.14
N PRO A 78 1.89 -7.12 -5.87
CA PRO A 78 2.85 -6.52 -4.95
C PRO A 78 4.29 -6.87 -5.37
N PHE A 79 5.21 -5.91 -5.22
CA PHE A 79 6.63 -6.12 -5.53
C PHE A 79 7.59 -5.66 -4.42
N GLU A 80 7.15 -4.81 -3.50
CA GLU A 80 7.97 -4.36 -2.36
C GLU A 80 7.12 -4.19 -1.10
N ILE A 81 7.66 -4.61 0.05
CA ILE A 81 7.09 -4.32 1.37
C ILE A 81 8.15 -3.62 2.22
N ASN A 82 7.82 -2.43 2.71
CA ASN A 82 8.68 -1.68 3.63
C ASN A 82 8.16 -1.80 5.06
N GLY A 83 8.96 -2.38 5.96
CA GLY A 83 8.70 -2.49 7.40
C GLY A 83 9.10 -1.26 8.21
N ARG A 84 9.03 -0.06 7.62
CA ARG A 84 9.41 1.20 8.26
C ARG A 84 8.38 2.27 7.94
N VAL A 85 8.26 3.25 8.84
CA VAL A 85 7.53 4.48 8.54
C VAL A 85 8.20 5.15 7.33
N SER A 86 7.39 5.45 6.32
CA SER A 86 7.79 6.18 5.12
C SER A 86 6.99 7.48 5.00
N GLY A 87 7.41 8.41 4.15
CA GLY A 87 6.72 9.70 3.99
C GLY A 87 5.23 9.56 3.64
N THR A 88 4.86 8.48 2.95
CA THR A 88 3.46 8.14 2.64
C THR A 88 2.65 7.69 3.87
N ASN A 89 3.27 7.13 4.91
CA ASN A 89 2.60 6.83 6.17
C ASN A 89 2.22 8.11 6.96
N SER A 90 2.86 9.24 6.65
CA SER A 90 2.54 10.53 7.26
C SER A 90 1.36 11.24 6.57
N ILE A 91 0.94 10.75 5.40
CA ILE A 91 -0.21 11.28 4.66
C ILE A 91 -1.47 10.61 5.22
N ARG A 92 -2.26 11.37 5.98
CA ARG A 92 -3.60 10.98 6.38
C ARG A 92 -4.61 11.60 5.42
N SER A 93 -5.30 10.75 4.69
CA SER A 93 -6.49 11.13 3.93
C SER A 93 -7.72 10.80 4.75
N GLN A 94 -7.96 11.59 5.80
CA GLN A 94 -9.30 11.90 6.33
C GLN A 94 -9.22 12.86 7.53
N LEU A 95 -10.15 13.82 7.51
CA LEU A 95 -10.72 14.56 8.64
C LEU A 95 -11.78 13.68 9.30
#